data_AF-A0AAW2W297-F1
#
_entry.id   AF-A0AAW2W297-F1
#
_cell.length_a   1.000
_cell.length_b   1.000
_cell.length_c   1.000
_cell.angle_alpha   90.00
_cell.angle_beta   90.00
_cell.angle_gamma   90.00
#
_symmetry.space_group_name_H-M   'P 1'
#
loop_
_entity.id
_entity.type
_entity.pdbx_description
1 polymer ?
#
loop_
_entity_poly.entity_id
_entity_poly.type
_entity_poly.pdbx_seq_one_letter_code
_entity_poly.pdbx_strand_id
1 'polypeptide(L)'
;MSVSSSLGSLKNVLAEAAKRGVTEARARIFGHVLNPAGQRSPHKILRKKLIGDKVAAWYPYDINKDDPLVMARREQERLNRLEMLKRRGKGPPKKGQGKRAKKSGR
;
A
#
# COMPACT_ATOMS: atom_id res chain seq x y z
N MET A 1 49.92 45.71 -22.22
CA MET A 1 49.50 45.59 -20.80
C MET A 1 48.11 44.98 -20.76
N SER A 2 47.97 43.74 -20.29
CA SER A 2 46.67 43.12 -19.98
C SER A 2 46.89 41.88 -19.12
N VAL A 3 46.94 42.09 -17.80
CA VAL A 3 47.04 41.03 -16.77
C VAL A 3 45.79 40.99 -15.87
N SER A 4 44.78 41.80 -16.16
CA SER A 4 43.61 42.00 -15.29
C SER A 4 42.51 40.93 -15.45
N SER A 5 42.50 40.15 -16.53
CA SER A 5 41.45 39.14 -16.81
C SER A 5 41.66 37.81 -16.05
N SER A 6 42.90 37.46 -15.71
CA SER A 6 43.28 36.18 -15.07
C SER A 6 42.83 36.08 -13.61
N LEU A 7 42.95 37.15 -12.83
CA LEU A 7 42.67 37.16 -11.40
C LEU A 7 41.16 37.01 -11.08
N GLY A 8 40.29 37.54 -11.94
CA GLY A 8 38.84 37.38 -11.83
C GLY A 8 38.39 35.94 -12.09
N SER A 9 39.03 35.24 -13.03
CA SER A 9 38.78 33.83 -13.32
C SER A 9 39.12 32.93 -12.13
N LEU A 10 40.27 33.14 -11.50
CA LEU A 10 40.69 32.38 -10.31
C LEU A 10 39.76 32.58 -9.12
N LYS A 11 39.31 33.82 -8.87
CA LYS A 11 38.34 34.12 -7.80
C LYS A 11 37.03 33.37 -8.00
N ASN A 12 36.54 33.28 -9.23
CA ASN A 12 35.32 32.56 -9.56
C ASN A 12 35.48 31.05 -9.36
N VAL A 13 36.61 30.47 -9.77
CA VAL A 13 36.91 29.04 -9.55
C VAL A 13 36.95 28.71 -8.05
N LEU A 14 37.61 29.55 -7.24
CA LEU A 14 37.69 29.36 -5.79
C LEU A 14 36.31 29.46 -5.13
N ALA A 15 35.49 30.43 -5.54
CA ALA A 15 34.13 30.59 -5.04
C ALA A 15 33.24 29.38 -5.38
N GLU A 16 33.35 28.85 -6.62
CA GLU A 16 32.63 27.64 -7.03
C GLU A 16 33.08 26.40 -6.25
N ALA A 17 34.39 26.24 -6.01
CA ALA A 17 34.92 25.17 -5.18
C ALA A 17 34.39 25.24 -3.73
N ALA A 18 34.37 26.43 -3.13
CA ALA A 18 33.84 26.64 -1.79
C ALA A 18 32.34 26.28 -1.70
N LYS A 19 31.53 26.70 -2.67
CA LYS A 19 30.10 26.34 -2.75
C LYS A 19 29.91 24.83 -2.83
N ARG A 20 30.68 24.14 -3.69
CA ARG A 20 30.63 22.67 -3.80
C ARG A 20 30.98 21.99 -2.48
N GLY A 21 32.04 22.44 -1.82
CA GLY A 21 32.45 21.91 -0.51
C GLY A 21 31.35 22.06 0.55
N VAL A 22 30.68 23.21 0.61
CA VAL A 22 29.55 23.43 1.53
C VAL A 22 28.37 22.51 1.19
N THR A 23 28.04 22.33 -0.09
CA THR A 23 26.96 21.43 -0.50
C THR A 23 27.25 19.97 -0.20
N GLU A 24 28.51 19.54 -0.33
CA GLU A 24 28.96 18.20 0.01
C GLU A 24 28.91 17.97 1.52
N ALA A 25 29.42 18.92 2.31
CA ALA A 25 29.35 18.86 3.78
C ALA A 25 27.90 18.75 4.25
N ARG A 26 27.01 19.58 3.72
CA ARG A 26 25.56 19.51 3.98
C ARG A 26 24.99 18.14 3.64
N ALA A 27 25.34 17.62 2.47
CA ALA A 27 24.85 16.32 2.01
C ALA A 27 25.29 15.17 2.94
N ARG A 28 26.54 15.22 3.40
CA ARG A 28 27.09 14.26 4.37
C ARG A 28 26.39 14.33 5.73
N ILE A 29 26.15 15.54 6.25
CA ILE A 29 25.53 15.74 7.56
C ILE A 29 24.06 15.27 7.57
N PHE A 30 23.29 15.60 6.53
CA PHE A 30 21.85 15.36 6.49
C PHE A 30 21.43 14.15 5.65
N GLY A 31 22.38 13.35 5.16
CA GLY A 31 22.11 12.19 4.31
C GLY A 31 21.44 12.55 2.98
N HIS A 32 21.77 13.70 2.40
CA HIS A 32 21.30 14.04 1.04
C HIS A 32 22.19 13.35 0.00
N VAL A 33 21.56 12.79 -1.04
CA VAL A 33 22.28 12.21 -2.19
C VAL A 33 22.48 13.28 -3.26
N LEU A 34 23.72 13.57 -3.63
CA LEU A 34 24.06 14.47 -4.73
C LEU A 34 24.05 13.71 -6.07
N ASN A 35 23.51 14.33 -7.12
CA ASN A 35 23.46 13.76 -8.47
C ASN A 35 24.09 14.73 -9.50
N PRO A 36 25.42 14.81 -9.57
CA PRO A 36 26.10 15.76 -10.44
C PRO A 36 25.87 15.48 -11.93
N ALA A 37 25.63 14.22 -12.30
CA ALA A 37 25.35 13.81 -13.68
C ALA A 37 23.89 14.06 -14.11
N GLY A 38 22.99 14.37 -13.18
CA GLY A 38 21.57 14.62 -13.47
C GLY A 38 20.79 13.39 -13.98
N GLN A 39 21.40 12.21 -13.99
CA GLN A 39 20.78 10.99 -14.50
C GLN A 39 19.66 10.48 -13.58
N ARG A 40 18.73 9.69 -14.11
CA ARG A 40 17.63 9.15 -13.31
C ARG A 40 18.17 8.21 -12.23
N SER A 41 17.94 8.56 -10.97
CA SER A 41 18.33 7.77 -9.80
C SER A 41 17.09 7.12 -9.14
N PRO A 42 17.21 5.91 -8.55
CA PRO A 42 16.13 5.25 -7.82
C PRO A 42 15.72 5.97 -6.54
N HIS A 43 16.40 7.05 -6.16
CA HIS A 43 16.12 7.82 -4.93
C HIS A 43 14.66 8.29 -4.80
N LYS A 44 13.96 8.57 -5.92
CA LYS A 44 12.51 8.90 -5.90
C LYS A 44 11.65 7.72 -5.41
N ILE A 45 12.03 6.50 -5.75
CA ILE A 45 11.30 5.28 -5.37
C ILE A 45 11.59 4.97 -3.91
N LEU A 46 12.87 4.99 -3.51
CA LEU A 46 13.30 4.65 -2.16
C LEU A 46 12.82 5.63 -1.08
N ARG A 47 12.57 6.90 -1.43
CA ARG A 47 11.99 7.88 -0.50
C ARG A 47 10.48 7.72 -0.27
N LYS A 48 9.79 6.94 -1.11
CA LYS A 48 8.38 6.66 -0.88
C LYS A 48 8.28 5.75 0.34
N LYS A 49 7.45 6.13 1.31
CA LYS A 49 7.12 5.26 2.43
C LYS A 49 6.42 4.02 1.88
N LEU A 50 6.79 2.84 2.36
CA LEU A 50 6.06 1.63 2.07
C LEU A 50 4.64 1.76 2.63
N ILE A 51 3.64 1.51 1.79
CA ILE A 51 2.21 1.61 2.15
C ILE A 51 1.53 0.24 2.24
N GLY A 52 2.29 -0.85 2.05
CA GLY A 52 1.76 -2.23 1.97
C GLY A 52 0.88 -2.58 3.15
N ASP A 53 1.36 -2.38 4.38
CA ASP A 53 0.61 -2.73 5.60
C ASP A 53 -0.68 -1.92 5.73
N LYS A 54 -0.64 -0.64 5.37
CA LYS A 54 -1.84 0.23 5.40
C LYS A 54 -2.87 -0.20 4.37
N VAL A 55 -2.42 -0.65 3.20
CA VAL A 55 -3.30 -1.15 2.13
C VAL A 55 -3.84 -2.54 2.50
N ALA A 56 -3.03 -3.40 3.11
CA ALA A 56 -3.45 -4.73 3.56
C ALA A 56 -4.49 -4.65 4.69
N ALA A 57 -4.34 -3.70 5.61
CA ALA A 57 -5.27 -3.44 6.72
C ALA A 57 -6.52 -2.64 6.29
N TRP A 58 -6.94 -2.73 5.03
CA TRP A 58 -8.10 -2.01 4.50
C TRP A 58 -9.41 -2.35 5.22
N TYR A 59 -9.62 -3.63 5.53
CA TYR A 59 -10.77 -4.08 6.31
C TYR A 59 -10.38 -4.25 7.78
N PRO A 60 -11.14 -3.66 8.72
CA PRO A 60 -10.88 -3.84 10.14
C PRO A 60 -11.15 -5.28 10.56
N TYR A 61 -10.50 -5.68 11.65
CA TYR A 61 -10.70 -6.98 12.24
C TYR A 61 -12.09 -7.10 12.89
N ASP A 62 -12.81 -8.18 12.60
CA ASP A 62 -14.14 -8.45 13.18
C ASP A 62 -14.01 -9.30 14.44
N ILE A 63 -14.03 -8.65 15.60
CA ILE A 63 -13.93 -9.29 16.91
C ILE A 63 -15.03 -10.32 17.18
N ASN A 64 -16.18 -10.22 16.49
CA ASN A 64 -17.29 -11.16 16.68
C ASN A 64 -16.95 -12.58 16.23
N LYS A 65 -15.86 -12.77 15.48
CA LYS A 65 -15.39 -14.09 15.04
C LYS A 65 -14.63 -14.85 16.12
N ASP A 66 -14.14 -14.15 17.15
CA ASP A 66 -13.34 -14.74 18.21
C ASP A 66 -14.16 -15.20 19.39
N ASP A 67 -15.28 -14.51 19.68
CA ASP A 67 -16.14 -14.85 20.80
C ASP A 67 -16.96 -16.13 20.48
N PRO A 68 -16.68 -17.27 21.17
CA PRO A 68 -17.39 -18.51 20.92
C PRO A 68 -18.89 -18.41 21.18
N LEU A 69 -19.31 -17.58 22.13
CA LEU A 69 -20.72 -17.40 22.48
C LEU A 69 -21.49 -16.66 21.38
N VAL A 70 -20.88 -15.61 20.81
CA VAL A 70 -21.47 -14.86 19.70
C VAL A 70 -21.58 -15.72 18.44
N MET A 71 -20.54 -16.50 18.15
CA MET A 71 -20.52 -17.43 17.02
C MET A 71 -21.56 -18.54 17.17
N ALA A 72 -21.62 -19.18 18.34
CA ALA A 72 -22.60 -20.23 18.62
C ALA A 72 -24.04 -19.72 18.53
N ARG A 73 -24.32 -18.52 19.07
CA ARG A 73 -25.65 -17.90 18.99
C ARG A 73 -26.08 -17.62 17.54
N ARG A 74 -25.20 -17.02 16.73
CA ARG A 74 -25.48 -16.73 15.31
C ARG A 74 -25.78 -18.01 14.53
N GLU A 75 -25.01 -19.07 14.79
CA GLU A 75 -25.23 -20.36 14.14
C GLU A 75 -26.54 -21.02 14.60
N GLN A 76 -26.86 -20.96 15.89
CA GLN A 76 -28.12 -21.49 16.41
C GLN A 76 -29.34 -20.79 15.79
N GLU A 77 -29.30 -19.46 15.68
CA GLU A 77 -30.36 -18.68 15.02
C GLU A 77 -30.52 -19.07 13.54
N ARG A 78 -29.40 -19.27 12.84
CA ARG A 78 -29.37 -19.72 11.44
C ARG A 78 -30.04 -21.10 11.30
N LEU A 79 -29.71 -22.03 12.19
CA LEU A 79 -30.28 -23.39 12.21
C LEU A 79 -31.78 -23.37 12.53
N ASN A 80 -32.20 -22.62 13.55
CA ASN A 80 -33.61 -22.48 13.94
C ASN A 80 -34.44 -21.91 12.78
N ARG A 81 -33.94 -20.86 12.10
CA ARG A 81 -34.61 -20.28 10.93
C ARG A 81 -34.72 -21.29 9.78
N LEU A 82 -33.66 -22.02 9.51
CA LEU A 82 -33.64 -23.04 8.46
C LEU A 82 -34.64 -24.16 8.76
N GLU A 83 -34.73 -24.60 10.01
CA GLU A 83 -35.68 -25.62 10.44
C GLU A 83 -37.13 -25.16 10.24
N MET A 84 -37.46 -23.95 10.68
CA MET A 84 -38.80 -23.37 10.46
C MET A 84 -39.17 -23.30 8.97
N LEU A 85 -38.22 -22.94 8.09
CA LEU A 85 -38.44 -22.92 6.64
C LEU A 85 -38.67 -24.32 6.07
N LYS A 86 -37.90 -25.32 6.53
CA LYS A 86 -38.08 -26.73 6.13
C LYS A 86 -39.45 -27.25 6.54
N ARG A 87 -39.91 -26.97 7.77
CA ARG A 87 -41.25 -27.35 8.26
C ARG A 87 -42.38 -26.79 7.37
N ARG A 88 -42.19 -25.58 6.83
CA ARG A 88 -43.16 -24.93 5.91
C ARG A 88 -43.01 -25.36 4.45
N GLY A 89 -42.09 -26.26 4.11
CA GLY A 89 -41.77 -26.62 2.73
C GLY A 89 -41.08 -25.50 1.92
N LYS A 90 -40.65 -24.42 2.58
CA LYS A 90 -39.96 -23.26 1.98
C LYS A 90 -38.44 -23.32 2.15
N GLY A 91 -37.91 -24.50 2.51
CA GLY A 91 -36.48 -24.72 2.61
C GLY A 91 -35.78 -24.63 1.24
N PRO A 92 -34.49 -24.28 1.21
CA PRO A 92 -33.74 -24.30 -0.04
C PRO A 92 -33.69 -25.73 -0.61
N PRO A 93 -33.89 -25.93 -1.92
CA PRO A 93 -33.78 -27.24 -2.56
C PRO A 93 -32.34 -27.75 -2.51
N LYS A 94 -32.15 -29.05 -2.72
CA LYS A 94 -30.81 -29.64 -2.84
C LYS A 94 -30.06 -28.99 -4.00
N LYS A 95 -28.78 -28.65 -3.79
CA LYS A 95 -27.90 -28.10 -4.83
C LYS A 95 -27.96 -28.96 -6.09
N GLY A 96 -28.12 -28.34 -7.26
CA GLY A 96 -28.28 -29.02 -8.55
C GLY A 96 -29.70 -29.51 -8.85
N GLN A 97 -30.62 -29.54 -7.88
CA GLN A 97 -32.02 -29.95 -8.06
C GLN A 97 -32.99 -28.76 -8.00
N GLY A 98 -32.52 -27.59 -8.44
CA GLY A 98 -33.37 -26.41 -8.55
C GLY A 98 -34.50 -26.62 -9.56
N LYS A 99 -35.55 -25.79 -9.47
CA LYS A 99 -36.73 -25.88 -10.35
C LYS A 99 -36.37 -25.91 -11.85
N ARG A 100 -35.29 -25.20 -12.25
CA ARG A 100 -34.80 -25.15 -13.63
C ARG A 100 -34.11 -26.43 -14.09
N ALA A 101 -33.42 -27.16 -13.20
CA ALA A 101 -32.72 -28.40 -13.55
C ALA A 101 -33.70 -29.50 -14.01
N LYS A 102 -34.90 -29.54 -13.43
CA LYS A 102 -35.98 -30.45 -13.85
C LYS A 102 -36.55 -30.14 -15.25
N LYS A 103 -36.37 -28.92 -15.76
CA LYS A 103 -36.90 -28.48 -17.07
C LYS A 103 -36.00 -28.88 -18.25
N SER A 104 -34.71 -29.12 -18.01
CA SER A 104 -33.74 -29.44 -19.07
C SER A 104 -33.66 -30.94 -19.42
N GLY A 105 -34.29 -31.82 -18.63
CA GLY A 105 -34.26 -33.28 -18.83
C GLY A 105 -35.48 -33.84 -19.57
N ARG A 106 -36.23 -33.01 -20.29
CA ARG A 106 -37.43 -33.37 -21.06
C ARG A 106 -37.42 -32.65 -22.39
#